data_AF-A9EN22-F1
#
_entry.id   AF-A9EN22-F1
#
_cell.length_a   1.000
_cell.length_b   1.000
_cell.length_c   1.000
_cell.angle_alpha   90.00
_cell.angle_beta   90.00
_cell.angle_gamma   90.00
#
_symmetry.space_group_name_H-M   'P 1'
#
loop_
_entity.id
_entity.type
_entity.pdbx_description
1 polymer ?
#
loop_
_entity_poly.entity_id
_entity_poly.type
_entity_poly.pdbx_seq_one_letter_code
_entity_poly.pdbx_strand_id
1 'polypeptide(L)'
;MVSSRIWTAIAIVWAFCAGGCSQVAAVQEARISEQGGFRNPEHRLAAAEDGGYCSAEVLRWQYDEPAATLRLADARLMLDCCGRRAIHVERIDSLFEVTERDAPDGAGGRCSEQCAFDLSVGVRDVPRGEVYVKLLRDVVDQQGGPAVIWSGSLDLGVSAGAVVLDETPAEAGCQAKGSPRQRTKTVAAR
;
A
#
# COMPACT_ATOMS: atom_id res chain seq x y z
N MET A 1 65.34 -46.07 7.93
CA MET A 1 64.33 -47.13 8.11
C MET A 1 62.96 -46.52 7.86
N VAL A 2 62.21 -47.20 7.00
CA VAL A 2 60.92 -46.85 6.41
C VAL A 2 59.81 -46.99 7.46
N SER A 3 58.82 -46.09 7.51
CA SER A 3 57.42 -46.47 7.25
C SER A 3 56.45 -45.29 7.34
N SER A 4 55.80 -45.07 6.21
CA SER A 4 54.65 -44.21 5.96
C SER A 4 53.39 -44.75 6.63
N ARG A 5 52.52 -43.87 7.14
CA ARG A 5 51.07 -44.11 7.17
C ARG A 5 50.30 -42.83 6.86
N ILE A 6 49.99 -42.71 5.57
CA ILE A 6 48.99 -41.81 4.98
C ILE A 6 47.61 -42.32 5.42
N TRP A 7 46.78 -41.44 5.98
CA TRP A 7 45.34 -41.67 6.14
C TRP A 7 44.60 -40.55 5.41
N THR A 8 44.11 -40.91 4.22
CA THR A 8 43.25 -40.10 3.37
C THR A 8 41.85 -40.05 3.99
N ALA A 9 41.36 -38.87 4.38
CA ALA A 9 39.95 -38.66 4.72
C ALA A 9 39.27 -37.94 3.55
N ILE A 10 38.29 -38.63 2.97
CA ILE A 10 37.49 -38.25 1.82
C ILE A 10 36.60 -37.05 2.21
N ALA A 11 36.80 -35.91 1.56
CA ALA A 11 35.89 -34.77 1.66
C ALA A 11 34.65 -35.06 0.80
N ILE A 12 33.50 -35.25 1.46
CA ILE A 12 32.20 -35.35 0.80
C ILE A 12 31.82 -33.95 0.34
N VAL A 13 31.93 -33.74 -0.97
CA VAL A 13 31.39 -32.56 -1.66
C VAL A 13 29.87 -32.63 -1.56
N TRP A 14 29.30 -31.80 -0.69
CA TRP A 14 27.86 -31.59 -0.64
C TRP A 14 27.41 -30.93 -1.94
N ALA A 15 26.50 -31.62 -2.62
CA ALA A 15 25.88 -31.19 -3.85
C ALA A 15 25.16 -29.86 -3.65
N PHE A 16 25.45 -28.94 -4.57
CA PHE A 16 24.69 -27.72 -4.84
C PHE A 16 23.20 -28.06 -4.99
N CYS A 17 22.39 -27.66 -4.02
CA CYS A 17 20.96 -27.48 -4.24
C CYS A 17 20.80 -26.25 -5.16
N ALA A 18 20.71 -26.50 -6.46
CA ALA A 18 20.09 -25.57 -7.41
C ALA A 18 18.57 -25.58 -7.18
N GLY A 19 18.14 -25.03 -6.04
CA GLY A 19 16.75 -24.72 -5.77
C GLY A 19 16.47 -23.33 -6.29
N GLY A 20 15.61 -23.22 -7.31
CA GLY A 20 15.19 -21.95 -7.88
C GLY A 20 14.70 -21.01 -6.80
N CYS A 21 15.39 -19.89 -6.63
CA CYS A 21 14.86 -18.74 -5.90
C CYS A 21 13.68 -18.21 -6.71
N SER A 22 12.46 -18.65 -6.40
CA SER A 22 11.28 -17.85 -6.67
C SER A 22 11.50 -16.53 -5.94
N GLN A 23 11.91 -15.50 -6.69
CA GLN A 23 12.09 -14.17 -6.16
C GLN A 23 10.71 -13.61 -5.84
N VAL A 24 10.21 -13.93 -4.65
CA VAL A 24 9.16 -13.13 -4.01
C VAL A 24 9.75 -11.73 -3.91
N ALA A 25 9.25 -10.79 -4.70
CA ALA A 25 9.67 -9.40 -4.57
C ALA A 25 9.48 -8.98 -3.11
N ALA A 26 10.55 -8.50 -2.48
CA ALA A 26 10.46 -8.07 -1.11
C ALA A 26 9.57 -6.83 -1.05
N VAL A 27 8.33 -7.00 -0.58
CA VAL A 27 7.48 -5.89 -0.12
C VAL A 27 8.20 -5.26 1.05
N GLN A 28 8.70 -4.03 0.89
CA GLN A 28 9.56 -3.43 1.91
C GLN A 28 8.82 -2.44 2.80
N GLU A 29 7.79 -1.78 2.28
CA GLU A 29 7.14 -0.69 2.99
C GLU A 29 5.63 -0.74 2.76
N ALA A 30 4.88 -1.26 3.71
CA ALA A 30 3.44 -1.06 3.80
C ALA A 30 3.17 0.03 4.84
N ARG A 31 2.39 1.04 4.49
CA ARG A 31 1.95 2.09 5.41
C ARG A 31 0.45 2.24 5.31
N ILE A 32 -0.15 2.60 6.44
CA ILE A 32 -1.58 2.85 6.55
C ILE A 32 -1.74 4.13 7.36
N SER A 33 -2.62 5.01 6.92
CA SER A 33 -3.01 6.16 7.74
C SER A 33 -4.05 5.78 8.77
N GLU A 34 -3.88 6.21 10.02
CA GLU A 34 -4.93 6.16 11.03
C GLU A 34 -5.92 7.33 10.79
N GLN A 35 -7.13 7.01 10.35
CA GLN A 35 -8.35 7.86 10.35
C GLN A 35 -8.16 9.30 9.83
N GLY A 36 -8.42 9.50 8.54
CA GLY A 36 -8.34 10.82 7.89
C GLY A 36 -7.06 11.06 7.09
N GLY A 37 -6.37 9.99 6.69
CA GLY A 37 -5.31 10.04 5.69
C GLY A 37 -3.91 10.33 6.18
N PHE A 38 -2.96 10.15 5.27
CA PHE A 38 -1.59 10.56 5.48
C PHE A 38 -1.50 12.09 5.48
N ARG A 39 -1.17 12.65 6.64
CA ARG A 39 -0.87 14.10 6.75
C ARG A 39 0.36 14.50 5.93
N ASN A 40 1.32 13.59 5.77
CA ASN A 40 2.48 13.81 4.92
C ASN A 40 2.07 13.63 3.43
N PRO A 41 2.14 14.67 2.59
CA PRO A 41 1.82 14.55 1.16
C PRO A 41 2.72 13.55 0.43
N GLU A 42 3.95 13.31 0.88
CA GLU A 42 4.86 12.33 0.27
C GLU A 42 4.31 10.90 0.37
N HIS A 43 3.64 10.56 1.47
CA HIS A 43 3.03 9.24 1.64
C HIS A 43 1.73 9.10 0.84
N ARG A 44 1.06 10.22 0.54
CA ARG A 44 -0.10 10.25 -0.35
C ARG A 44 0.30 10.13 -1.82
N LEU A 45 1.59 10.29 -2.16
CA LEU A 45 2.05 10.46 -3.54
C LEU A 45 1.29 11.58 -4.28
N ALA A 46 0.74 12.55 -3.53
CA ALA A 46 -0.14 13.57 -4.08
C ALA A 46 0.66 14.64 -4.82
N ALA A 47 0.17 15.04 -6.00
CA ALA A 47 0.65 16.26 -6.65
C ALA A 47 0.17 17.49 -5.87
N ALA A 48 0.85 18.64 -6.03
CA ALA A 48 0.47 19.88 -5.34
C ALA A 48 -0.95 20.39 -5.69
N GLU A 49 -1.50 19.95 -6.83
CA GLU A 49 -2.74 20.45 -7.45
C GLU A 49 -3.95 19.48 -7.28
N ASP A 50 -3.83 18.44 -6.47
CA ASP A 50 -4.73 17.26 -6.45
C ASP A 50 -6.09 17.47 -5.75
N GLY A 51 -6.62 18.69 -5.79
CA GLY A 51 -7.85 19.06 -5.08
C GLY A 51 -7.77 18.92 -3.55
N GLY A 52 -8.90 19.10 -2.88
CA GLY A 52 -9.01 18.88 -1.44
C GLY A 52 -8.84 17.39 -1.09
N TYR A 53 -8.34 17.10 0.11
CA TYR A 53 -8.19 15.72 0.61
C TYR A 53 -9.53 14.94 0.65
N CYS A 54 -10.68 15.60 0.66
CA CYS A 54 -12.01 14.97 0.72
C CYS A 54 -12.66 14.69 -0.65
N SER A 55 -11.89 14.71 -1.74
CA SER A 55 -12.38 14.43 -3.09
C SER A 55 -12.46 12.91 -3.34
N ALA A 56 -12.57 12.51 -4.62
CA ALA A 56 -12.65 11.13 -5.08
C ALA A 56 -11.52 10.22 -4.56
N GLU A 57 -11.81 8.92 -4.45
CA GLU A 57 -10.83 7.85 -4.20
C GLU A 57 -9.90 7.71 -5.41
N VAL A 58 -8.58 7.69 -5.16
CA VAL A 58 -7.57 7.73 -6.24
C VAL A 58 -6.43 6.77 -5.91
N LEU A 59 -6.14 5.86 -6.83
CA LEU A 59 -4.91 5.10 -6.87
C LEU A 59 -3.80 5.95 -7.49
N ARG A 60 -2.81 6.30 -6.70
CA ARG A 60 -1.61 7.02 -7.15
C ARG A 60 -0.42 6.11 -7.22
N TRP A 61 0.49 6.43 -8.11
CA TRP A 61 1.73 5.68 -8.25
C TRP A 61 2.91 6.59 -8.55
N GLN A 62 4.09 6.18 -8.10
CA GLN A 62 5.35 6.85 -8.35
C GLN A 62 6.45 5.81 -8.60
N TYR A 63 7.29 6.06 -9.59
CA TYR A 63 8.46 5.24 -9.89
C TYR A 63 9.75 6.03 -9.63
N ASP A 64 10.56 5.52 -8.71
CA ASP A 64 11.92 5.99 -8.44
C ASP A 64 12.90 5.11 -9.23
N GLU A 65 13.34 5.61 -10.38
CA GLU A 65 14.25 4.89 -11.28
C GLU A 65 15.61 4.59 -10.63
N PRO A 66 16.32 5.55 -10.00
CA PRO A 66 17.57 5.26 -9.29
C PRO A 66 17.46 4.12 -8.27
N ALA A 67 16.32 4.03 -7.57
CA ALA A 67 16.07 2.98 -6.58
C ALA A 67 15.33 1.76 -7.14
N ALA A 68 14.99 1.73 -8.44
CA ALA A 68 14.12 0.75 -9.08
C ALA A 68 12.87 0.41 -8.24
N THR A 69 12.23 1.44 -7.68
CA THR A 69 11.15 1.27 -6.69
C THR A 69 9.83 1.85 -7.22
N LEU A 70 8.81 1.00 -7.31
CA LEU A 70 7.42 1.40 -7.54
C LEU A 70 6.72 1.59 -6.20
N ARG A 71 6.13 2.77 -6.00
CA ARG A 71 5.23 3.05 -4.88
C ARG A 71 3.81 3.18 -5.40
N LEU A 72 2.88 2.55 -4.69
CA LEU A 72 1.45 2.65 -4.92
C LEU A 72 0.80 3.21 -3.67
N ALA A 73 -0.19 4.08 -3.84
CA ALA A 73 -0.99 4.61 -2.75
C ALA A 73 -2.46 4.67 -3.17
N ASP A 74 -3.32 3.87 -2.53
CA ASP A 74 -4.76 4.09 -2.56
C ASP A 74 -5.08 5.12 -1.49
N ALA A 75 -5.76 6.20 -1.88
CA ALA A 75 -5.98 7.34 -1.02
C ALA A 75 -7.44 7.74 -1.05
N ARG A 76 -7.91 8.19 0.11
CA ARG A 76 -9.29 8.66 0.36
C ARG A 76 -10.32 7.53 0.25
N LEU A 77 -9.89 6.29 0.48
CA LEU A 77 -10.77 5.13 0.56
C LEU A 77 -11.78 5.32 1.70
N MET A 78 -13.05 5.44 1.33
CA MET A 78 -14.16 5.58 2.27
C MET A 78 -14.70 4.21 2.66
N LEU A 79 -14.72 3.93 3.96
CA LEU A 79 -15.25 2.67 4.47
C LEU A 79 -16.21 2.86 5.63
N ASP A 80 -17.21 2.01 5.67
CA ASP A 80 -18.12 1.84 6.80
C ASP A 80 -17.36 1.12 7.92
N CYS A 81 -17.03 1.90 8.94
CA CYS A 81 -16.19 1.61 10.09
C CYS A 81 -14.69 1.93 9.98
N CYS A 82 -14.17 2.52 11.05
CA CYS A 82 -12.75 2.63 11.38
C CYS A 82 -12.14 1.27 11.79
N GLY A 83 -12.20 0.30 10.87
CA GLY A 83 -11.72 -1.07 11.10
C GLY A 83 -10.20 -1.22 10.99
N ARG A 84 -9.74 -2.46 11.14
CA ARG A 84 -8.37 -2.85 10.84
C ARG A 84 -8.14 -2.88 9.34
N ARG A 85 -7.00 -2.37 8.93
CA ARG A 85 -6.59 -2.28 7.53
C ARG A 85 -5.28 -3.02 7.33
N ALA A 86 -5.11 -3.61 6.16
CA ALA A 86 -3.81 -4.08 5.70
C ALA A 86 -3.70 -3.86 4.19
N ILE A 87 -2.48 -3.68 3.72
CA ILE A 87 -2.17 -3.69 2.30
C ILE A 87 -1.00 -4.65 2.09
N HIS A 88 -1.12 -5.49 1.08
CA HIS A 88 -0.08 -6.41 0.66
C HIS A 88 0.06 -6.36 -0.86
N VAL A 89 1.24 -6.72 -1.37
CA VAL A 89 1.46 -6.83 -2.81
C VAL A 89 2.25 -8.09 -3.11
N GLU A 90 1.76 -8.85 -4.07
CA GLU A 90 2.44 -10.00 -4.63
C GLU A 90 2.87 -9.67 -6.06
N ARG A 91 4.11 -10.02 -6.39
CA ARG A 91 4.63 -9.88 -7.76
C ARG A 91 4.68 -11.25 -8.42
N ILE A 92 4.02 -11.35 -9.57
CA ILE A 92 4.01 -12.53 -10.44
C ILE A 92 4.51 -12.04 -11.80
N ASP A 93 5.81 -12.19 -12.06
CA ASP A 93 6.48 -11.64 -13.24
C ASP A 93 6.31 -10.10 -13.39
N SER A 94 5.50 -9.65 -14.35
CA SER A 94 5.15 -8.24 -14.60
C SER A 94 3.77 -7.83 -14.02
N LEU A 95 3.06 -8.78 -13.39
CA LEU A 95 1.82 -8.54 -12.67
C LEU A 95 2.11 -8.22 -11.21
N PHE A 96 1.57 -7.11 -10.73
CA PHE A 96 1.55 -6.73 -9.32
C PHE A 96 0.11 -6.85 -8.82
N GLU A 97 -0.16 -7.88 -8.03
CA GLU A 97 -1.44 -8.05 -7.36
C GLU A 97 -1.38 -7.37 -5.99
N VAL A 98 -2.08 -6.26 -5.85
CA VAL A 98 -2.18 -5.49 -4.61
C VAL A 98 -3.47 -5.89 -3.93
N THR A 99 -3.40 -6.37 -2.70
CA THR A 99 -4.58 -6.72 -1.89
C THR A 99 -4.70 -5.83 -0.68
N GLU A 100 -5.80 -5.10 -0.62
CA GLU A 100 -6.24 -4.34 0.53
C GLU A 100 -7.21 -5.17 1.35
N ARG A 101 -6.99 -5.26 2.65
CA ARG A 101 -7.83 -6.01 3.56
C ARG A 101 -8.59 -5.06 4.48
N ASP A 102 -9.92 -5.18 4.47
CA ASP A 102 -10.84 -4.50 5.36
C ASP A 102 -11.42 -5.49 6.36
N ALA A 103 -11.13 -5.27 7.65
CA ALA A 103 -11.69 -6.06 8.75
C ALA A 103 -12.28 -5.17 9.85
N PRO A 104 -13.33 -5.63 10.56
CA PRO A 104 -13.82 -4.92 11.74
C PRO A 104 -12.76 -4.85 12.85
N ASP A 105 -12.89 -3.84 13.70
CA ASP A 105 -12.07 -3.69 14.91
C ASP A 105 -12.63 -4.59 16.04
N GLY A 106 -12.23 -5.86 16.01
CA GLY A 106 -12.62 -6.86 17.01
C GLY A 106 -13.92 -7.62 16.70
N ALA A 107 -14.43 -8.33 17.71
CA ALA A 107 -15.54 -9.29 17.57
C ALA A 107 -16.94 -8.64 17.53
N GLY A 108 -17.03 -7.32 17.75
CA GLY A 108 -18.30 -6.59 17.81
C GLY A 108 -18.93 -6.27 16.44
N GLY A 109 -18.28 -6.62 15.34
CA GLY A 109 -18.72 -6.28 13.99
C GLY A 109 -18.33 -4.86 13.58
N ARG A 110 -18.96 -4.34 12.52
CA ARG A 110 -18.70 -2.98 12.02
C ARG A 110 -19.37 -1.93 12.89
N CYS A 111 -18.62 -0.88 13.20
CA CYS A 111 -19.12 0.34 13.80
C CYS A 111 -19.90 1.20 12.79
N SER A 112 -20.67 2.18 13.27
CA SER A 112 -21.49 3.07 12.44
C SER A 112 -20.74 4.31 11.93
N GLU A 113 -19.48 4.47 12.28
CA GLU A 113 -18.66 5.63 11.89
C GLU A 113 -18.08 5.41 10.49
N GLN A 114 -18.01 6.46 9.68
CA GLN A 114 -17.36 6.41 8.37
C GLN A 114 -15.97 7.04 8.44
N CYS A 115 -14.98 6.37 7.85
CA CYS A 115 -13.59 6.75 7.97
C CYS A 115 -12.89 6.72 6.61
N ALA A 116 -12.12 7.78 6.33
CA ALA A 116 -11.25 7.83 5.16
C ALA A 116 -9.87 7.26 5.51
N PHE A 117 -9.38 6.36 4.66
CA PHE A 117 -8.06 5.73 4.79
C PHE A 117 -7.20 6.03 3.57
N ASP A 118 -5.90 6.16 3.81
CA ASP A 118 -4.87 6.03 2.80
C ASP A 118 -4.03 4.78 3.11
N LEU A 119 -3.80 3.96 2.10
CA LEU A 119 -2.93 2.78 2.14
C LEU A 119 -1.82 2.98 1.12
N SER A 120 -0.58 2.64 1.47
CA SER A 120 0.51 2.67 0.50
C SER A 120 1.43 1.48 0.64
N VAL A 121 1.98 1.06 -0.50
CA VAL A 121 2.93 -0.04 -0.58
C VAL A 121 4.08 0.28 -1.53
N GLY A 122 5.30 -0.10 -1.15
CA GLY A 122 6.51 0.04 -1.95
C GLY A 122 7.08 -1.32 -2.39
N VAL A 123 7.37 -1.45 -3.68
CA VAL A 123 7.97 -2.63 -4.30
C VAL A 123 9.29 -2.25 -4.94
N ARG A 124 10.36 -2.96 -4.57
CA ARG A 124 11.70 -2.75 -5.15
C ARG A 124 11.95 -3.71 -6.32
N ASP A 125 13.08 -3.48 -7.00
CA ASP A 125 13.55 -4.29 -8.11
C ASP A 125 12.53 -4.37 -9.26
N VAL A 126 11.76 -3.30 -9.43
CA VAL A 126 10.77 -3.17 -10.51
C VAL A 126 11.49 -2.60 -11.73
N PRO A 127 11.58 -3.35 -12.85
CA PRO A 127 12.22 -2.85 -14.06
C PRO A 127 11.42 -1.70 -14.65
N ARG A 128 12.11 -0.77 -15.28
CA ARG A 128 11.47 0.29 -16.07
C ARG A 128 10.70 -0.35 -17.25
N GLY A 129 9.55 0.23 -17.57
CA GLY A 129 8.70 -0.21 -18.68
C GLY A 129 7.24 -0.28 -18.27
N GLU A 130 6.43 -1.01 -19.04
CA GLU A 130 5.04 -1.25 -18.70
C GLU A 130 4.92 -2.39 -17.68
N VAL A 131 4.12 -2.17 -16.63
CA VAL A 131 3.75 -3.19 -15.66
C VAL A 131 2.23 -3.30 -15.56
N TYR A 132 1.72 -4.48 -15.25
CA TYR A 132 0.28 -4.66 -15.02
C TYR A 132 0.00 -4.67 -13.52
N VAL A 133 -1.00 -3.92 -13.09
CA VAL A 133 -1.41 -3.85 -11.69
C VAL A 133 -2.85 -4.32 -11.57
N LYS A 134 -3.12 -5.12 -10.55
CA LYS A 134 -4.45 -5.58 -10.18
C LYS A 134 -4.68 -5.25 -8.71
N LEU A 135 -5.62 -4.35 -8.44
CA LEU A 135 -6.02 -3.95 -7.10
C LEU A 135 -7.23 -4.77 -6.65
N LEU A 136 -7.09 -5.44 -5.52
CA LEU A 136 -8.08 -6.28 -4.88
C LEU A 136 -8.47 -5.70 -3.52
N ARG A 137 -9.74 -5.84 -3.14
CA ARG A 137 -10.24 -5.53 -1.81
C ARG A 137 -10.88 -6.76 -1.19
N ASP A 138 -10.31 -7.22 -0.09
CA ASP A 138 -10.77 -8.34 0.73
C ASP A 138 -11.53 -7.82 1.95
N VAL A 139 -12.86 -7.92 1.87
CA VAL A 139 -13.77 -7.58 2.96
C VAL A 139 -14.07 -8.83 3.77
N VAL A 140 -13.33 -9.02 4.87
CA VAL A 140 -13.23 -10.32 5.56
C VAL A 140 -14.54 -10.85 6.14
N ASP A 141 -15.51 -9.98 6.37
CA ASP A 141 -16.81 -10.26 6.94
C ASP A 141 -17.93 -10.34 5.88
N GLN A 142 -17.57 -10.26 4.60
CA GLN A 142 -18.46 -10.51 3.47
C GLN A 142 -18.13 -11.86 2.82
N GLN A 143 -19.17 -12.53 2.30
CA GLN A 143 -18.98 -13.74 1.50
C GLN A 143 -18.52 -13.35 0.09
N GLY A 144 -17.61 -14.12 -0.50
CA GLY A 144 -17.19 -13.95 -1.90
C GLY A 144 -15.68 -13.81 -2.13
N GLY A 145 -14.88 -13.65 -1.08
CA GLY A 145 -13.43 -13.43 -1.20
C GLY A 145 -13.08 -12.05 -1.76
N PRO A 146 -11.80 -11.82 -2.12
CA PRO A 146 -11.34 -10.52 -2.60
C PRO A 146 -12.00 -10.11 -3.93
N ALA A 147 -12.53 -8.89 -4.00
CA ALA A 147 -13.11 -8.30 -5.20
C ALA A 147 -12.08 -7.47 -5.98
N VAL A 148 -12.14 -7.49 -7.31
CA VAL A 148 -11.31 -6.61 -8.16
C VAL A 148 -11.89 -5.20 -8.12
N ILE A 149 -11.10 -4.25 -7.63
CA ILE A 149 -11.45 -2.82 -7.62
C ILE A 149 -10.98 -2.16 -8.91
N TRP A 150 -9.75 -2.47 -9.33
CA TRP A 150 -9.19 -1.94 -10.56
C TRP A 150 -8.13 -2.87 -11.14
N SER A 151 -7.97 -2.84 -12.46
CA SER A 151 -6.85 -3.49 -13.11
C SER A 151 -6.46 -2.76 -14.39
N GLY A 152 -5.16 -2.61 -14.63
CA GLY A 152 -4.65 -1.96 -15.84
C GLY A 152 -3.13 -1.89 -15.88
N SER A 153 -2.61 -1.40 -17.01
CA SER A 153 -1.19 -1.16 -17.21
C SER A 153 -0.76 0.20 -16.66
N LEU A 154 0.44 0.25 -16.07
CA LEU A 154 1.15 1.47 -15.69
C LEU A 154 2.41 1.61 -16.54
N ASP A 155 2.61 2.77 -17.17
CA ASP A 155 3.82 3.08 -17.91
C ASP A 155 4.87 3.71 -16.98
N LEU A 156 5.84 2.92 -16.52
CA LEU A 156 6.96 3.40 -15.69
C LEU A 156 8.02 4.16 -16.51
N GLY A 157 7.74 4.43 -17.79
CA GLY A 157 8.41 5.43 -18.61
C GLY A 157 8.20 6.85 -18.08
N VAL A 158 7.09 7.12 -17.38
CA VAL A 158 6.90 8.36 -16.60
C VAL A 158 7.07 8.09 -15.10
N SER A 159 7.39 9.14 -14.33
CA SER A 159 7.77 8.98 -12.92
C SER A 159 6.59 8.91 -11.95
N ALA A 160 5.38 9.27 -12.39
CA ALA A 160 4.18 9.23 -11.55
C ALA A 160 2.90 9.28 -12.38
N GLY A 161 1.80 8.85 -11.78
CA GLY A 161 0.46 8.96 -12.34
C GLY A 161 -0.64 8.66 -11.32
N ALA A 162 -1.89 8.79 -11.75
CA ALA A 162 -3.06 8.62 -10.90
C ALA A 162 -4.24 8.05 -11.70
N VAL A 163 -5.09 7.27 -11.02
CA VAL A 163 -6.34 6.71 -11.55
C VAL A 163 -7.44 6.93 -10.51
N VAL A 164 -8.55 7.51 -10.93
CA VAL A 164 -9.75 7.64 -10.07
C VAL A 164 -10.40 6.26 -9.95
N LEU A 165 -10.59 5.77 -8.72
CA LEU A 165 -11.22 4.49 -8.43
C LEU A 165 -12.72 4.64 -8.16
N ASP A 166 -13.09 5.68 -7.41
CA ASP A 166 -14.48 6.03 -7.10
C ASP A 166 -14.63 7.56 -7.10
N GLU A 167 -15.56 8.07 -7.92
CA GLU A 167 -15.87 9.50 -8.04
C GLU A 167 -16.58 10.06 -6.80
N THR A 168 -17.05 9.20 -5.90
CA THR A 168 -17.75 9.59 -4.67
C THR A 168 -16.81 10.33 -3.72
N PRO A 169 -17.13 11.57 -3.31
CA PRO A 169 -16.29 12.34 -2.39
C PRO A 169 -16.17 11.69 -1.01
N ALA A 170 -14.96 11.72 -0.44
CA ALA A 170 -14.67 11.21 0.90
C ALA A 170 -15.11 12.13 2.07
N GLU A 171 -16.09 13.01 1.84
CA GLU A 171 -16.45 14.10 2.76
C GLU A 171 -16.87 13.64 4.16
N ALA A 172 -17.59 12.52 4.27
CA ALA A 172 -18.13 12.06 5.55
C ALA A 172 -17.06 11.56 6.53
N GLY A 173 -15.94 11.03 6.02
CA GLY A 173 -14.85 10.45 6.81
C GLY A 173 -13.56 11.28 6.80
N CYS A 174 -13.46 12.25 5.90
CA CYS A 174 -12.35 13.18 5.89
C CYS A 174 -12.57 14.27 6.95
N GLN A 175 -11.78 14.24 8.02
CA GLN A 175 -11.70 15.39 8.92
C GLN A 175 -11.09 16.58 8.15
N ALA A 176 -11.93 17.44 7.58
CA ALA A 176 -11.58 18.84 7.42
C ALA A 176 -11.50 19.48 8.82
N LYS A 177 -10.48 19.11 9.63
CA LYS A 177 -10.12 19.89 10.83
C LYS A 177 -9.41 21.15 10.37
N GLY A 178 -10.20 22.04 9.79
CA GLY A 178 -9.80 23.32 9.23
C GLY A 178 -10.83 24.41 9.49
N SER A 179 -11.41 24.45 10.70
CA SER A 179 -11.87 25.74 11.23
C SER A 179 -11.44 25.81 12.69
N PRO A 180 -10.48 26.66 13.06
CA PRO A 180 -10.31 27.02 14.45
C PRO A 180 -11.64 27.61 14.88
N ARG A 181 -12.33 26.92 15.79
CA ARG A 181 -13.45 27.51 16.51
C ARG A 181 -12.86 28.74 17.17
N GLN A 182 -13.07 29.93 16.59
CA GLN A 182 -12.73 31.20 17.23
C GLN A 182 -13.41 31.11 18.60
N ARG A 183 -12.62 30.91 19.65
CA ARG A 183 -13.06 31.19 21.01
C ARG A 183 -13.39 32.68 20.96
N THR A 184 -14.67 33.00 20.92
CA THR A 184 -15.17 34.33 21.22
C THR A 184 -14.72 34.60 22.64
N LYS A 185 -13.55 35.25 22.78
CA LYS A 185 -13.17 35.88 24.04
C LYS A 185 -14.11 37.07 24.16
N THR A 186 -15.25 36.85 24.82
CA THR A 186 -16.01 37.94 25.39
C THR A 186 -15.11 38.56 26.46
N VAL A 187 -14.38 39.60 26.09
CA VAL A 187 -13.74 40.49 27.06
C VAL A 187 -14.87 41.33 27.65
N ALA A 188 -15.27 41.01 28.87
CA ALA A 188 -16.13 41.88 29.65
C ALA A 188 -15.34 43.17 29.95
N ALA A 189 -15.81 44.30 29.44
CA ALA A 189 -15.35 45.60 29.88
C ALA A 189 -15.84 45.85 31.31
N ARG A 190 -14.92 46.26 32.18
CA ARG A 190 -15.19 46.99 33.43
C ARG A 190 -14.31 48.21 33.45
#